data_AF-A0A820ENW2-F1
#
_entry.id   AF-A0A820ENW2-F1
#
_cell.length_a   1.000
_cell.length_b   1.000
_cell.length_c   1.000
_cell.angle_alpha   90.00
_cell.angle_beta   90.00
_cell.angle_gamma   90.00
#
_symmetry.space_group_name_H-M   'P 1'
#
loop_
_entity.id
_entity.type
_entity.pdbx_description
1 polymer ?
#
loop_
_entity_poly.entity_id
_entity_poly.type
_entity_poly.pdbx_seq_one_letter_code
_entity_poly.pdbx_strand_id
1 'polypeptide(L)'
;MADSEIFVQTSQLEILKIVLDEYGLQLSTPWNERYTRMFEETVVRLIEKDRIDVILFIYRQNELVRDFFNKPSDNRKNVDMITASKAGRQLFAMLLDEKSLGLWFTNKDLMFILLQKRERKLLEKLLKSSLSLLTQLDDDGNDPLLYVCLKVGDSRHRTIESLLQMGCNLLTRNLNGENFIDAIQLERNRKLLKKLVERKVIKMDHVSGTLV
;
A
#
# COMPACT_ATOMS: atom_id res chain seq x y z
N MET A 1 -16.64 -10.13 35.58
CA MET A 1 -15.80 -9.83 34.40
C MET A 1 -16.57 -9.96 33.10
N ALA A 2 -17.29 -11.07 32.86
CA ALA A 2 -18.13 -11.24 31.66
C ALA A 2 -19.19 -10.14 31.46
N ASP A 3 -19.88 -9.70 32.52
CA ASP A 3 -20.92 -8.66 32.41
C ASP A 3 -20.37 -7.28 31.98
N SER A 4 -19.12 -6.98 32.37
CA SER A 4 -18.45 -5.75 31.97
C SER A 4 -18.05 -5.79 30.49
N GLU A 5 -17.68 -6.95 29.98
CA GLU A 5 -17.28 -7.12 28.58
C GLU A 5 -18.49 -7.04 27.64
N ILE A 6 -19.61 -7.68 28.02
CA ILE A 6 -20.89 -7.60 27.31
C ILE A 6 -21.40 -6.16 27.29
N PHE A 7 -21.30 -5.44 28.41
CA PHE A 7 -21.71 -4.03 28.48
C PHE A 7 -20.88 -3.14 27.55
N VAL A 8 -19.55 -3.34 27.51
CA VAL A 8 -18.64 -2.59 26.64
C VAL A 8 -18.95 -2.86 25.16
N GLN A 9 -19.12 -4.13 24.77
CA GLN A 9 -19.46 -4.49 23.39
C GLN A 9 -20.81 -3.89 22.95
N THR A 10 -21.81 -3.97 23.84
CA THR A 10 -23.13 -3.37 23.58
C THR A 10 -23.03 -1.86 23.37
N SER A 11 -22.28 -1.17 24.23
CA SER A 11 -22.08 0.28 24.13
C SER A 11 -21.36 0.68 22.84
N GLN A 12 -20.35 -0.09 22.43
CA GLN A 12 -19.62 0.14 21.18
C GLN A 12 -20.53 -0.03 19.95
N LEU A 13 -21.41 -1.03 19.96
CA LEU A 13 -22.37 -1.25 18.88
C LEU A 13 -23.39 -0.10 18.77
N GLU A 14 -23.89 0.43 19.88
CA GLU A 14 -24.82 1.56 19.85
C GLU A 14 -24.14 2.85 19.38
N ILE A 15 -22.91 3.13 19.82
CA ILE A 15 -22.12 4.24 19.29
C ILE A 15 -21.92 4.07 17.78
N LEU A 16 -21.62 2.86 17.31
CA LEU A 16 -21.43 2.58 15.89
C LEU A 16 -22.70 2.86 15.08
N LYS A 17 -23.88 2.45 15.59
CA LYS A 17 -25.17 2.75 14.94
C LYS A 17 -25.40 4.24 14.82
N ILE A 18 -25.25 4.99 15.91
CA ILE A 18 -25.44 6.46 15.93
C ILE A 18 -24.50 7.12 14.93
N VAL A 19 -23.22 6.76 14.99
CA VAL A 19 -22.20 7.32 14.09
C VAL A 19 -22.54 6.99 12.64
N LEU A 20 -22.89 5.75 12.30
CA LEU A 20 -23.21 5.40 10.93
C LEU A 20 -24.50 6.08 10.43
N ASP A 21 -25.52 6.22 11.30
CA ASP A 21 -26.76 6.94 10.99
C ASP A 21 -26.49 8.43 10.67
N GLU A 22 -25.57 9.10 11.38
CA GLU A 22 -25.16 10.49 11.06
C GLU A 22 -24.60 10.65 9.65
N TYR A 23 -24.05 9.57 9.08
CA TYR A 23 -23.54 9.54 7.70
C TYR A 23 -24.49 8.83 6.73
N GLY A 24 -25.69 8.44 7.17
CA GLY A 24 -26.73 7.83 6.35
C GLY A 24 -26.54 6.33 6.09
N LEU A 25 -25.78 5.64 6.93
CA LEU A 25 -25.54 4.19 6.86
C LEU A 25 -26.28 3.45 7.98
N GLN A 26 -27.23 2.61 7.62
CA GLN A 26 -27.92 1.75 8.59
C GLN A 26 -27.33 0.35 8.59
N LEU A 27 -26.74 -0.08 9.72
CA LEU A 27 -26.15 -1.42 9.90
C LEU A 27 -27.14 -2.58 9.65
N SER A 28 -28.44 -2.32 9.77
CA SER A 28 -29.50 -3.28 9.48
C SER A 28 -29.67 -3.57 7.98
N THR A 29 -29.02 -2.79 7.11
CA THR A 29 -29.14 -2.96 5.66
C THR A 29 -28.31 -4.16 5.20
N PRO A 30 -28.88 -5.10 4.44
CA PRO A 30 -28.13 -6.21 3.87
C PRO A 30 -26.97 -5.70 3.01
N TRP A 31 -25.80 -6.31 3.16
CA TRP A 31 -24.62 -5.96 2.37
C TRP A 31 -24.86 -6.32 0.89
N ASN A 32 -25.14 -5.31 0.08
CA ASN A 32 -25.33 -5.42 -1.37
C ASN A 32 -24.53 -4.32 -2.11
N GLU A 33 -24.60 -4.28 -3.43
CA GLU A 33 -23.86 -3.30 -4.23
C GLU A 33 -24.23 -1.85 -3.88
N ARG A 34 -25.53 -1.57 -3.68
CA ARG A 34 -26.02 -0.25 -3.26
C ARG A 34 -25.45 0.16 -1.90
N TYR A 35 -25.48 -0.74 -0.93
CA TYR A 35 -24.92 -0.50 0.39
C TYR A 35 -23.40 -0.29 0.34
N THR A 36 -22.71 -1.08 -0.49
CA THR A 36 -21.26 -0.93 -0.72
C THR A 36 -20.95 0.47 -1.26
N ARG A 37 -21.71 0.96 -2.25
CA ARG A 37 -21.54 2.33 -2.78
C ARG A 37 -21.80 3.41 -1.72
N MET A 38 -22.88 3.29 -0.93
CA MET A 38 -23.15 4.24 0.15
C MET A 38 -22.02 4.25 1.20
N PHE A 39 -21.47 3.07 1.49
CA PHE A 39 -20.35 2.92 2.41
C PHE A 39 -19.09 3.60 1.86
N GLU A 40 -18.76 3.37 0.59
CA GLU A 40 -17.65 4.05 -0.11
C GLU A 40 -17.75 5.57 -0.01
N GLU A 41 -18.91 6.13 -0.37
CA GLU A 41 -19.16 7.57 -0.30
C GLU A 41 -19.00 8.12 1.11
N THR A 42 -19.41 7.34 2.12
CA THR A 42 -19.24 7.71 3.53
C THR A 42 -17.77 7.72 3.93
N VAL A 43 -17.00 6.69 3.56
CA VAL A 43 -15.56 6.65 3.82
C VAL A 43 -14.84 7.83 3.17
N VAL A 44 -15.18 8.16 1.92
CA VAL A 44 -14.64 9.34 1.23
C VAL A 44 -14.94 10.62 2.02
N ARG A 45 -16.19 10.85 2.41
CA ARG A 45 -16.59 12.04 3.19
C ARG A 45 -15.89 12.11 4.54
N LEU A 46 -15.71 10.98 5.22
CA LEU A 46 -14.99 10.91 6.49
C LEU A 46 -13.51 11.26 6.32
N ILE A 47 -12.87 10.77 5.25
CA ILE A 47 -11.49 11.13 4.89
C ILE A 47 -11.39 12.64 4.60
N GLU A 48 -12.33 13.19 3.83
CA GLU A 48 -12.36 14.63 3.50
C GLU A 48 -12.54 15.52 4.73
N LYS A 49 -13.30 15.05 5.72
CA LYS A 49 -13.54 15.73 7.00
C LYS A 49 -12.48 15.43 8.07
N ASP A 50 -11.41 14.70 7.73
CA ASP A 50 -10.35 14.27 8.66
C ASP A 50 -10.88 13.47 9.87
N ARG A 51 -11.99 12.75 9.70
CA ARG A 51 -12.62 11.90 10.72
C ARG A 51 -12.04 10.49 10.71
N ILE A 52 -10.71 10.41 10.78
CA ILE A 52 -9.96 9.14 10.80
C ILE A 52 -10.32 8.31 12.05
N ASP A 53 -10.62 9.00 13.16
CA ASP A 53 -11.11 8.42 14.42
C ASP A 53 -12.34 7.53 14.20
N VAL A 54 -13.32 8.06 13.45
CA VAL A 54 -14.57 7.35 13.13
C VAL A 54 -14.30 6.17 12.21
N ILE A 55 -13.46 6.33 11.18
CA ILE A 55 -13.13 5.24 10.26
C ILE A 55 -12.46 4.09 11.02
N LEU A 56 -11.48 4.39 11.87
CA LEU A 56 -10.79 3.38 12.68
C LEU A 56 -11.75 2.71 13.68
N PHE A 57 -12.65 3.48 14.29
CA PHE A 57 -13.67 2.93 15.17
C PHE A 57 -14.59 1.95 14.42
N ILE A 58 -15.16 2.36 13.29
CA ILE A 58 -16.01 1.50 12.45
C ILE A 58 -15.23 0.25 12.01
N TYR A 59 -13.99 0.41 11.56
CA TYR A 59 -13.12 -0.66 11.09
C TYR A 59 -12.89 -1.73 12.17
N ARG A 60 -12.61 -1.34 13.41
CA ARG A 60 -12.37 -2.28 14.52
C ARG A 60 -13.63 -3.04 14.92
N GLN A 61 -14.79 -2.43 14.75
CA GLN A 61 -16.07 -2.96 15.23
C GLN A 61 -16.83 -3.79 14.20
N ASN A 62 -16.49 -3.71 12.91
CA ASN A 62 -17.29 -4.33 11.84
C ASN A 62 -16.43 -5.09 10.82
N GLU A 63 -16.62 -6.41 10.72
CA GLU A 63 -15.90 -7.27 9.78
C GLU A 63 -16.16 -6.95 8.31
N LEU A 64 -17.40 -6.59 7.95
CA LEU A 64 -17.75 -6.23 6.58
C LEU A 64 -17.01 -4.98 6.11
N VAL A 65 -16.69 -4.07 7.04
CA VAL A 65 -15.87 -2.89 6.76
C VAL A 65 -14.40 -3.27 6.58
N ARG A 66 -13.91 -4.28 7.30
CA ARG A 66 -12.57 -4.82 7.02
C ARG A 66 -12.54 -5.42 5.61
N ASP A 67 -13.56 -6.20 5.26
CA ASP A 67 -13.68 -6.81 3.94
C ASP A 67 -13.74 -5.78 2.81
N PHE A 68 -14.38 -4.63 3.03
CA PHE A 68 -14.37 -3.52 2.08
C PHE A 68 -12.94 -3.08 1.70
N PHE A 69 -12.06 -2.90 2.69
CA PHE A 69 -10.65 -2.57 2.41
C PHE A 69 -9.90 -3.77 1.82
N ASN A 70 -10.26 -4.99 2.20
CA ASN A 70 -9.53 -6.22 1.84
C ASN A 70 -9.90 -6.80 0.46
N LYS A 71 -10.93 -6.30 -0.23
CA LYS A 71 -11.36 -6.81 -1.54
C LYS A 71 -10.26 -6.60 -2.60
N PRO A 72 -9.62 -7.66 -3.12
CA PRO A 72 -8.50 -7.52 -4.05
C PRO A 72 -8.87 -6.79 -5.35
N SER A 73 -10.10 -7.00 -5.85
CA SER A 73 -10.64 -6.33 -7.04
C SER A 73 -10.64 -4.80 -6.93
N ASP A 74 -10.64 -4.26 -5.72
CA ASP A 74 -10.74 -2.84 -5.43
C ASP A 74 -9.43 -2.24 -4.91
N ASN A 75 -8.34 -3.02 -4.82
CA ASN A 75 -7.06 -2.54 -4.28
C ASN A 75 -6.59 -1.24 -4.90
N ARG A 76 -6.67 -1.11 -6.24
CA ARG A 76 -6.28 0.12 -6.93
C ARG A 76 -7.17 1.29 -6.56
N LYS A 77 -8.49 1.10 -6.60
CA LYS A 77 -9.49 2.12 -6.26
C LYS A 77 -9.33 2.58 -4.81
N ASN A 78 -9.17 1.64 -3.87
CA ASN A 78 -9.00 1.91 -2.45
C ASN A 78 -7.70 2.68 -2.19
N VAL A 79 -6.59 2.26 -2.79
CA VAL A 79 -5.33 3.01 -2.67
C VAL A 79 -5.45 4.38 -3.30
N ASP A 80 -6.10 4.51 -4.46
CA ASP A 80 -6.30 5.80 -5.12
C ASP A 80 -7.10 6.77 -4.25
N MET A 81 -8.21 6.31 -3.67
CA MET A 81 -9.02 7.05 -2.70
C MET A 81 -8.21 7.49 -1.49
N ILE A 82 -7.51 6.54 -0.83
CA ILE A 82 -6.81 6.81 0.42
C ILE A 82 -5.57 7.70 0.18
N THR A 83 -4.88 7.56 -0.95
CA THR A 83 -3.69 8.37 -1.25
C THR A 83 -4.01 9.74 -1.86
N ALA A 84 -5.28 10.05 -2.12
CA ALA A 84 -5.70 11.32 -2.72
C ALA A 84 -5.50 12.52 -1.78
N SER A 85 -5.57 12.34 -0.46
CA SER A 85 -5.51 13.43 0.52
C SER A 85 -4.45 13.20 1.60
N LYS A 86 -4.13 14.23 2.40
CA LYS A 86 -3.24 14.10 3.55
C LYS A 86 -3.87 13.21 4.63
N ALA A 87 -5.16 13.43 4.94
CA ALA A 87 -5.93 12.64 5.90
C ALA A 87 -5.99 11.16 5.49
N GLY A 88 -6.23 10.88 4.20
CA GLY A 88 -6.22 9.51 3.69
C GLY A 88 -4.85 8.84 3.84
N ARG A 89 -3.74 9.52 3.48
CA ARG A 89 -2.39 8.97 3.72
C ARG A 89 -2.12 8.69 5.20
N GLN A 90 -2.62 9.53 6.09
CA GLN A 90 -2.54 9.31 7.54
C GLN A 90 -3.36 8.09 7.96
N LEU A 91 -4.59 7.95 7.46
CA LEU A 91 -5.42 6.76 7.66
C LEU A 91 -4.69 5.50 7.17
N PHE A 92 -4.11 5.51 5.96
CA PHE A 92 -3.33 4.38 5.45
C PHE A 92 -2.19 3.98 6.40
N ALA A 93 -1.44 4.97 6.87
CA ALA A 93 -0.36 4.74 7.80
C ALA A 93 -0.87 4.17 9.13
N MET A 94 -1.99 4.65 9.65
CA MET A 94 -2.57 4.12 10.89
C MET A 94 -3.08 2.70 10.71
N LEU A 95 -3.77 2.42 9.59
CA LEU A 95 -4.22 1.08 9.25
C LEU A 95 -3.01 0.11 9.18
N LEU A 96 -1.89 0.50 8.58
CA LEU A 96 -0.67 -0.33 8.56
C LEU A 96 -0.17 -0.78 9.95
N ASP A 97 -0.47 -0.03 11.02
CA ASP A 97 -0.07 -0.36 12.38
C ASP A 97 -1.08 -1.27 13.10
N GLU A 98 -2.28 -1.46 12.57
CA GLU A 98 -3.31 -2.32 13.17
C GLU A 98 -2.98 -3.79 12.88
N LYS A 99 -2.58 -4.54 13.91
CA LYS A 99 -2.21 -5.97 13.79
C LYS A 99 -3.33 -6.84 13.20
N SER A 100 -4.59 -6.43 13.34
CA SER A 100 -5.75 -7.14 12.79
C SER A 100 -5.82 -7.09 11.25
N LEU A 101 -4.99 -6.28 10.58
CA LEU A 101 -4.97 -6.12 9.12
C LEU A 101 -4.08 -7.14 8.38
N GLY A 102 -3.70 -8.23 9.05
CA GLY A 102 -2.68 -9.21 8.65
C GLY A 102 -2.83 -9.94 7.31
N LEU A 103 -3.75 -9.54 6.42
CA LEU A 103 -3.88 -10.07 5.05
C LEU A 103 -3.95 -8.99 3.97
N TRP A 104 -4.42 -7.78 4.26
CA TRP A 104 -4.48 -6.70 3.26
C TRP A 104 -3.10 -6.15 2.92
N PHE A 105 -2.29 -5.93 3.95
CA PHE A 105 -0.94 -5.38 3.81
C PHE A 105 0.12 -6.40 3.43
N THR A 106 -0.26 -7.67 3.28
CA THR A 106 0.61 -8.70 2.67
C THR A 106 0.29 -8.90 1.19
N ASN A 107 -0.57 -8.07 0.60
CA ASN A 107 -0.93 -8.17 -0.80
C ASN A 107 0.15 -7.54 -1.71
N LYS A 108 0.68 -8.32 -2.66
CA LYS A 108 1.67 -7.85 -3.64
C LYS A 108 1.15 -6.70 -4.52
N ASP A 109 -0.13 -6.71 -4.87
CA ASP A 109 -0.75 -5.71 -5.75
C ASP A 109 -0.69 -4.33 -5.08
N LEU A 110 -0.94 -4.28 -3.78
CA LEU A 110 -0.84 -3.06 -2.98
C LEU A 110 0.57 -2.44 -3.08
N MET A 111 1.61 -3.26 -2.93
CA MET A 111 3.00 -2.83 -3.09
C MET A 111 3.24 -2.27 -4.51
N PHE A 112 2.86 -2.99 -5.57
CA PHE A 112 3.07 -2.53 -6.94
C PHE A 112 2.29 -1.25 -7.27
N ILE A 113 1.07 -1.10 -6.75
CA ILE A 113 0.30 0.15 -6.87
C ILE A 113 1.06 1.30 -6.20
N LEU A 114 1.56 1.13 -4.97
CA LEU A 114 2.32 2.19 -4.28
C LEU A 114 3.63 2.55 -5.01
N LEU A 115 4.32 1.57 -5.62
CA LEU A 115 5.49 1.81 -6.48
C LEU A 115 5.11 2.70 -7.67
N GLN A 116 4.02 2.36 -8.37
CA GLN A 116 3.54 3.13 -9.52
C GLN A 116 3.12 4.56 -9.11
N LYS A 117 2.45 4.70 -7.97
CA LYS A 117 2.03 6.00 -7.41
C LYS A 117 3.16 6.83 -6.82
N ARG A 118 4.36 6.25 -6.65
CA ARG A 118 5.54 6.88 -6.05
C ARG A 118 5.30 7.31 -4.59
N GLU A 119 4.44 6.58 -3.87
CA GLU A 119 4.10 6.82 -2.47
C GLU A 119 5.18 6.24 -1.52
N ARG A 120 6.42 6.73 -1.66
CA ARG A 120 7.62 6.15 -1.01
C ARG A 120 7.46 5.93 0.49
N LYS A 121 6.91 6.91 1.23
CA LYS A 121 6.76 6.79 2.69
C LYS A 121 5.79 5.67 3.10
N LEU A 122 4.70 5.51 2.36
CA LEU A 122 3.72 4.45 2.61
C LEU A 122 4.28 3.08 2.19
N LEU A 123 4.98 3.04 1.04
CA LEU A 123 5.71 1.85 0.60
C LEU A 123 6.73 1.40 1.65
N GLU A 124 7.57 2.30 2.16
CA GLU A 124 8.57 1.96 3.19
C GLU A 124 7.91 1.39 4.45
N LYS A 125 6.76 1.95 4.85
CA LYS A 125 6.02 1.47 6.01
C LYS A 125 5.43 0.07 5.76
N LEU A 126 4.83 -0.14 4.59
CA LEU A 126 4.33 -1.44 4.13
C LEU A 126 5.44 -2.51 4.13
N LEU A 127 6.59 -2.22 3.51
CA LEU A 127 7.69 -3.17 3.42
C LEU A 127 8.32 -3.49 4.78
N LYS A 128 8.33 -2.52 5.72
CA LYS A 128 8.75 -2.77 7.10
C LYS A 128 7.78 -3.68 7.86
N SER A 129 6.48 -3.61 7.56
CA SER A 129 5.50 -4.53 8.15
C SER A 129 5.55 -5.94 7.55
N SER A 130 6.02 -6.08 6.29
CA SER A 130 6.13 -7.37 5.62
C SER A 130 7.27 -7.40 4.60
N LEU A 131 8.45 -7.85 5.03
CA LEU A 131 9.63 -7.96 4.17
C LEU A 131 9.48 -9.02 3.08
N SER A 132 8.58 -9.98 3.23
CA SER A 132 8.30 -11.02 2.20
C SER A 132 7.75 -10.43 0.90
N LEU A 133 7.24 -9.18 0.93
CA LEU A 133 6.83 -8.46 -0.25
C LEU A 133 7.99 -8.14 -1.20
N LEU A 134 9.23 -8.04 -0.68
CA LEU A 134 10.41 -7.71 -1.48
C LEU A 134 10.75 -8.76 -2.55
N THR A 135 10.25 -9.99 -2.39
CA THR A 135 10.47 -11.10 -3.33
C THR A 135 9.24 -11.41 -4.18
N GLN A 136 8.14 -10.66 -4.01
CA GLN A 136 6.93 -10.87 -4.79
C GLN A 136 7.12 -10.34 -6.21
N LEU A 137 6.56 -11.07 -7.18
CA LEU A 137 6.70 -10.75 -8.60
C LEU A 137 5.38 -10.20 -9.15
N ASP A 138 5.48 -9.23 -10.07
CA ASP A 138 4.36 -8.83 -10.90
C ASP A 138 4.06 -9.89 -11.98
N ASP A 139 3.08 -9.63 -12.84
CA ASP A 139 2.63 -10.59 -13.85
C ASP A 139 3.67 -10.85 -14.96
N ASP A 140 4.66 -9.97 -15.11
CA ASP A 140 5.79 -10.15 -16.04
C ASP A 140 7.00 -10.80 -15.34
N GLY A 141 6.85 -11.21 -14.08
CA GLY A 141 7.93 -11.79 -13.27
C GLY A 141 8.91 -10.77 -12.70
N ASN A 142 8.61 -9.47 -12.74
CA ASN A 142 9.48 -8.44 -12.19
C ASN A 142 9.34 -8.38 -10.67
N ASP A 143 10.46 -8.43 -9.96
CA ASP A 143 10.50 -8.07 -8.55
C ASP A 143 10.29 -6.54 -8.37
N PRO A 144 10.11 -6.04 -7.14
CA PRO A 144 9.85 -4.61 -6.89
C PRO A 144 10.93 -3.69 -7.44
N LEU A 145 12.19 -4.12 -7.39
CA LEU A 145 13.35 -3.35 -7.81
C LEU A 145 13.39 -3.22 -9.34
N LEU A 146 13.22 -4.34 -10.05
CA LEU A 146 13.15 -4.39 -11.49
C LEU A 146 11.89 -3.69 -12.02
N TYR A 147 10.74 -3.88 -11.37
CA TYR A 147 9.48 -3.20 -11.68
C TYR A 147 9.67 -1.69 -11.69
N VAL A 148 10.30 -1.14 -10.64
CA VAL A 148 10.58 0.29 -10.57
C VAL A 148 11.43 0.72 -11.74
N CYS A 149 12.48 -0.05 -12.09
CA CYS A 149 13.41 0.26 -13.18
C CYS A 149 12.82 0.15 -14.59
N LEU A 150 11.79 -0.67 -14.79
CA LEU A 150 11.16 -0.85 -16.10
C LEU A 150 9.89 -0.02 -16.29
N LYS A 151 9.04 0.10 -15.26
CA LYS A 151 7.65 0.56 -15.39
C LYS A 151 7.35 1.91 -14.72
N VAL A 152 8.14 2.33 -13.74
CA VAL A 152 7.90 3.61 -13.04
C VAL A 152 8.64 4.75 -13.75
N GLY A 153 7.99 5.89 -13.99
CA GLY A 153 8.63 7.05 -14.64
C GLY A 153 9.70 7.77 -13.80
N ASP A 154 9.99 9.02 -14.15
CA ASP A 154 11.08 9.81 -13.57
C ASP A 154 11.09 9.92 -12.03
N SER A 155 12.26 10.25 -11.47
CA SER A 155 12.48 10.53 -10.04
C SER A 155 12.36 9.34 -9.08
N ARG A 156 12.51 8.12 -9.59
CA ARG A 156 12.47 6.86 -8.83
C ARG A 156 13.75 6.44 -8.08
N HIS A 157 14.82 7.24 -8.14
CA HIS A 157 16.11 6.91 -7.49
C HIS A 157 16.01 6.67 -5.98
N ARG A 158 15.21 7.46 -5.25
CA ARG A 158 15.02 7.28 -3.79
C ARG A 158 14.28 5.98 -3.47
N THR A 159 13.34 5.56 -4.31
CA THR A 159 12.62 4.30 -4.15
C THR A 159 13.57 3.12 -4.37
N ILE A 160 14.39 3.16 -5.42
CA ILE A 160 15.43 2.14 -5.68
C ILE A 160 16.41 2.05 -4.51
N GLU A 161 16.91 3.19 -4.03
CA GLU A 161 17.80 3.25 -2.86
C GLU A 161 17.17 2.59 -1.64
N SER A 162 15.88 2.86 -1.36
CA SER A 162 15.17 2.27 -0.23
C SER A 162 14.97 0.75 -0.39
N LEU A 163 14.61 0.29 -1.59
CA LEU A 163 14.45 -1.14 -1.88
C LEU A 163 15.78 -1.91 -1.74
N LEU A 164 16.89 -1.32 -2.19
CA LEU A 164 18.22 -1.91 -2.03
C LEU A 164 18.66 -1.95 -0.56
N GLN A 165 18.41 -0.88 0.20
CA GLN A 165 18.67 -0.86 1.65
C GLN A 165 17.83 -1.90 2.41
N MET A 166 16.64 -2.23 1.91
CA MET A 166 15.77 -3.27 2.46
C MET A 166 16.15 -4.69 2.02
N GLY A 167 17.11 -4.85 1.12
CA GLY A 167 17.65 -6.15 0.72
C GLY A 167 17.04 -6.75 -0.56
N CYS A 168 16.45 -5.95 -1.44
CA CYS A 168 16.09 -6.44 -2.78
C CYS A 168 17.30 -7.02 -3.51
N ASN A 169 17.10 -8.15 -4.19
CA ASN A 169 18.15 -8.82 -4.95
C ASN A 169 18.32 -8.18 -6.33
N LEU A 170 19.55 -7.76 -6.65
CA LEU A 170 19.90 -7.16 -7.94
C LEU A 170 19.81 -8.14 -9.11
N LEU A 171 19.90 -9.45 -8.82
CA LEU A 171 20.07 -10.51 -9.81
C LEU A 171 18.80 -11.32 -10.08
N THR A 172 17.67 -11.01 -9.43
CA THR A 172 16.38 -11.63 -9.74
C THR A 172 16.04 -11.38 -11.21
N ARG A 173 15.70 -12.45 -11.94
CA ARG A 173 15.35 -12.37 -13.36
C ARG A 173 13.83 -12.45 -13.55
N ASN A 174 13.30 -11.62 -14.45
CA ASN A 174 11.91 -11.69 -14.89
C ASN A 174 11.69 -12.81 -15.92
N LEU A 175 10.47 -12.90 -16.47
CA LEU A 175 10.11 -13.92 -17.46
C LEU A 175 10.86 -13.77 -18.80
N ASN A 176 11.41 -12.58 -19.08
CA ASN A 176 12.27 -12.33 -20.25
C ASN A 176 13.75 -12.62 -19.97
N GLY A 177 14.08 -13.07 -18.75
CA GLY A 177 15.46 -13.31 -18.33
C GLY A 177 16.23 -12.04 -17.97
N GLU A 178 15.59 -10.87 -17.87
CA GLU A 178 16.23 -9.59 -17.52
C GLU A 178 16.26 -9.41 -16.00
N ASN A 179 17.35 -8.85 -15.44
CA ASN A 179 17.43 -8.42 -14.05
C ASN A 179 17.58 -6.89 -13.92
N PHE A 180 17.71 -6.38 -12.68
CA PHE A 180 17.87 -4.94 -12.44
C PHE A 180 19.11 -4.36 -13.12
N ILE A 181 20.22 -5.11 -13.14
CA ILE A 181 21.48 -4.71 -13.78
C ILE A 181 21.30 -4.56 -15.29
N ASP A 182 20.61 -5.50 -15.92
CA ASP A 182 20.28 -5.46 -17.35
C ASP A 182 19.39 -4.22 -17.64
N ALA A 183 18.36 -4.01 -16.83
CA ALA A 183 17.40 -2.92 -17.01
C ALA A 183 18.02 -1.53 -16.79
N ILE A 184 18.85 -1.34 -15.78
CA ILE A 184 19.40 -0.01 -15.42
C ILE A 184 20.44 0.49 -16.44
N GLN A 185 21.04 -0.41 -17.22
CA GLN A 185 21.98 -0.09 -18.29
C GLN A 185 21.30 0.36 -19.59
N LEU A 186 19.98 0.18 -19.73
CA LEU A 186 19.24 0.63 -20.91
C LEU A 186 19.40 2.14 -21.14
N GLU A 187 19.43 2.57 -22.39
CA GLU A 187 19.59 3.98 -22.78
C GLU A 187 18.62 4.92 -22.04
N ARG A 188 17.34 4.53 -21.98
CA ARG A 188 16.28 5.25 -21.29
C ARG A 188 16.55 5.49 -19.79
N ASN A 189 17.44 4.68 -19.20
CA ASN A 189 17.77 4.69 -17.77
C ASN A 189 19.11 5.36 -17.45
N ARG A 190 19.86 5.88 -18.44
CA ARG A 190 21.16 6.55 -18.21
C ARG A 190 21.11 7.66 -17.16
N LYS A 191 20.08 8.50 -17.17
CA LYS A 191 19.91 9.57 -16.16
C LYS A 191 19.69 9.02 -14.75
N LEU A 192 18.98 7.89 -14.63
CA LEU A 192 18.76 7.23 -13.35
C LEU A 192 20.06 6.58 -12.88
N LEU A 193 20.74 5.83 -13.75
CA LEU A 193 22.03 5.20 -13.46
C LEU A 193 23.05 6.21 -12.94
N LYS A 194 23.22 7.34 -13.65
CA LYS A 194 24.11 8.43 -13.21
C LYS A 194 23.77 8.90 -11.79
N LYS A 195 22.49 9.13 -11.49
CA LYS A 195 22.04 9.56 -10.15
C LYS A 195 22.32 8.50 -9.08
N LEU A 196 22.15 7.22 -9.39
CA LEU A 196 22.40 6.12 -8.44
C LEU A 196 23.91 6.00 -8.14
N VAL A 197 24.76 6.18 -9.15
CA VAL A 197 26.23 6.19 -8.99
C VAL A 197 26.70 7.42 -8.20
N GLU A 198 26.23 8.62 -8.54
CA GLU A 198 26.55 9.87 -7.81
C GLU A 198 26.19 9.76 -6.32
N ARG A 199 25.09 9.08 -6.02
CA ARG A 199 24.62 8.82 -4.65
C ARG A 199 25.30 7.62 -3.99
N LYS A 200 26.18 6.91 -4.69
CA LYS A 200 26.86 5.69 -4.22
C LYS A 200 25.89 4.58 -3.82
N VAL A 201 24.70 4.54 -4.44
CA VAL A 201 23.69 3.49 -4.24
C VAL A 201 24.12 2.20 -4.92
N ILE A 202 24.75 2.33 -6.09
CA ILE A 202 25.35 1.24 -6.86
C ILE A 202 26.75 1.67 -7.30
N LYS A 203 27.67 0.72 -7.44
CA LYS A 203 29.03 1.00 -7.94
C LYS A 203 29.14 0.50 -9.36
N MET A 204 29.82 1.27 -10.22
CA MET A 204 30.23 0.79 -11.54
C MET A 204 31.70 0.42 -11.47
N ASP A 205 32.04 -0.75 -11.99
CA ASP A 205 33.41 -1.06 -12.34
C ASP A 205 33.79 -0.24 -13.57
N HIS A 206 34.75 0.67 -13.37
CA HIS A 206 35.24 1.57 -14.42
C HIS A 206 36.03 0.84 -15.51
N VAL A 207 36.45 -0.41 -15.27
CA VAL A 207 37.22 -1.22 -16.22
C VAL A 207 36.31 -1.97 -17.18
N SER A 208 35.22 -2.54 -16.67
CA SER A 208 34.28 -3.36 -17.47
C SER A 208 33.00 -2.62 -17.90
N GLY A 209 32.70 -1.45 -17.30
CA GLY A 209 31.43 -0.74 -17.49
C GLY A 209 30.24 -1.45 -16.84
N THR A 210 30.50 -2.49 -16.05
CA THR A 210 29.49 -3.33 -15.39
C THR A 210 29.23 -2.85 -13.97
N LEU A 211 28.03 -3.08 -13.44
CA LEU A 211 27.69 -2.79 -12.04
C LEU A 211 28.28 -3.86 -11.11
N VAL A 212 28.78 -3.41 -9.95
CA VAL A 212 29.37 -4.25 -8.88
C VAL A 212 28.68 -3.98 -7.55
#